data_AF-A0A0B8Q2S7-F1
#
_entry.id   AF-A0A0B8Q2S7-F1
#
_cell.length_a   1.000
_cell.length_b   1.000
_cell.length_c   1.000
_cell.angle_alpha   90.00
_cell.angle_beta   90.00
_cell.angle_gamma   90.00
#
_symmetry.space_group_name_H-M   'P 1'
#
loop_
_entity.id
_entity.type
_entity.pdbx_description
1 polymer ?
#
loop_
_entity_poly.entity_id
_entity_poly.type
_entity_poly.pdbx_seq_one_letter_code
_entity_poly.pdbx_strand_id
1 'polypeptide(L)'
;MKTIIINATGAKAGGAKQILLSCLMSIDQDEMNNNKYIVLSPLVEEDIALSSTNIELIRLSTSSIWTFLFSTFFVFLYALRYKSRTIISFNNVNAFFLKRWFDLTTYFHQLKAVESSEIDLRMKLIRKNISLLKGTTVIVQSHFVKKRFREYFGLNYEVIVAWPGIRKINQTCDSRYIYGLIEEIKLEYQYVAVWPVSMVYSPHKGFRVLWSLSKKLEKLNVAIVVPGI
;
A
#
# COMPACT_ATOMS: atom_id res chain seq x y z
N MET A 1 9.96 9.22 24.91
CA MET A 1 10.01 8.98 23.46
C MET A 1 9.92 7.49 23.18
N LYS A 2 8.93 7.01 22.40
CA LYS A 2 8.85 5.58 22.02
C LYS A 2 9.50 5.38 20.66
N THR A 3 10.07 4.20 20.44
CA THR A 3 10.55 3.79 19.11
C THR A 3 9.52 2.88 18.46
N ILE A 4 9.18 3.14 17.21
CA ILE A 4 8.22 2.38 16.40
C ILE A 4 8.94 1.82 15.19
N ILE A 5 8.82 0.51 14.96
CA ILE A 5 9.32 -0.12 13.72
C ILE A 5 8.19 -0.11 12.69
N ILE A 6 8.45 0.47 11.52
CA ILE A 6 7.59 0.37 10.34
C ILE A 6 8.24 -0.60 9.37
N ASN A 7 7.65 -1.79 9.22
CA ASN A 7 8.10 -2.80 8.27
C ASN A 7 7.33 -2.68 6.96
N ALA A 8 7.99 -2.18 5.92
CA ALA A 8 7.43 -2.00 4.59
C ALA A 8 8.40 -2.46 3.49
N THR A 9 9.22 -3.47 3.77
CA THR A 9 10.26 -3.97 2.85
C THR A 9 9.73 -4.48 1.51
N GLY A 10 8.42 -4.80 1.41
CA GLY A 10 7.76 -5.17 0.16
C GLY A 10 7.23 -3.99 -0.67
N ALA A 11 7.26 -2.76 -0.16
CA ALA A 11 6.63 -1.57 -0.77
C ALA A 11 7.47 -0.94 -1.90
N LYS A 12 7.82 -1.72 -2.92
CA LYS A 12 8.77 -1.30 -3.98
C LYS A 12 8.20 -0.27 -4.95
N ALA A 13 6.92 -0.40 -5.32
CA ALA A 13 6.31 0.39 -6.37
C ALA A 13 4.78 0.46 -6.22
N GLY A 14 4.15 1.36 -6.99
CA GLY A 14 2.70 1.47 -7.12
C GLY A 14 2.00 1.82 -5.79
N GLY A 15 0.82 1.24 -5.58
CA GLY A 15 -0.03 1.56 -4.43
C GLY A 15 0.65 1.33 -3.07
N ALA A 16 1.41 0.24 -2.91
CA ALA A 16 2.09 -0.06 -1.65
C ALA A 16 3.12 1.02 -1.26
N LYS A 17 3.89 1.51 -2.25
CA LYS A 17 4.83 2.63 -2.05
C LYS A 17 4.09 3.91 -1.65
N GLN A 18 2.99 4.22 -2.35
CA GLN A 18 2.20 5.43 -2.08
C GLN A 18 1.50 5.41 -0.72
N ILE A 19 1.03 4.25 -0.28
CA ILE A 19 0.44 4.06 1.06
C ILE A 19 1.47 4.36 2.15
N LEU A 20 2.69 3.82 2.02
CA LEU A 20 3.76 4.08 2.97
C LEU A 20 4.12 5.58 3.00
N LEU A 21 4.31 6.20 1.84
CA LEU A 21 4.64 7.63 1.75
C LEU A 21 3.55 8.49 2.39
N SER A 22 2.28 8.19 2.09
CA SER A 22 1.15 8.93 2.67
C SER A 22 1.09 8.77 4.18
N CYS A 23 1.35 7.57 4.70
CA CYS A 23 1.45 7.32 6.14
C CYS A 23 2.57 8.11 6.81
N LEU A 24 3.75 8.17 6.19
CA LEU A 24 4.89 8.90 6.76
C LEU A 24 4.67 10.43 6.71
N MET A 25 4.03 10.92 5.66
CA MET A 25 3.69 12.34 5.52
C MET A 25 2.52 12.78 6.42
N SER A 26 1.71 11.84 6.90
CA SER A 26 0.60 12.14 7.81
C SER A 26 1.00 12.13 9.29
N ILE A 27 2.26 11.78 9.61
CA ILE A 27 2.75 11.86 10.99
C ILE A 27 2.91 13.35 11.31
N ASP A 28 2.14 13.86 12.26
CA ASP A 28 2.21 15.26 12.66
C ASP A 28 3.42 15.55 13.57
N GLN A 29 3.67 16.83 13.81
CA GLN A 29 4.82 17.27 14.58
C GLN A 29 4.77 16.79 16.04
N ASP A 30 3.59 16.66 16.63
CA ASP A 30 3.44 16.21 18.01
C ASP A 30 3.79 14.72 18.14
N GLU A 31 3.30 13.90 17.21
CA GLU A 31 3.69 12.50 17.08
C GLU A 31 5.19 12.34 16.83
N MET A 32 5.77 13.19 15.98
CA MET A 32 7.21 13.17 15.71
C MET A 32 8.04 13.63 16.91
N ASN A 33 7.56 14.57 17.71
CA ASN A 33 8.26 15.02 18.93
C ASN A 33 8.24 13.93 20.01
N ASN A 34 7.21 13.08 20.01
CA ASN A 34 7.02 12.04 21.04
C ASN A 34 7.54 10.66 20.63
N ASN A 35 7.73 10.41 19.33
CA ASN A 35 8.06 9.09 18.80
C ASN A 35 9.20 9.15 17.78
N LYS A 36 10.03 8.11 17.78
CA LYS A 36 11.04 7.83 16.75
C LYS A 36 10.55 6.70 15.85
N TYR A 37 10.63 6.88 14.54
CA TYR A 37 10.19 5.89 13.55
C TYR A 37 11.40 5.29 12.84
N ILE A 38 11.52 3.97 12.88
CA ILE A 38 12.53 3.22 12.12
C ILE A 38 11.82 2.53 10.96
N VAL A 39 12.05 3.00 9.74
CA VAL A 39 11.33 2.57 8.55
C VAL A 39 12.17 1.60 7.74
N LEU A 40 11.78 0.33 7.71
CA LEU A 40 12.42 -0.71 6.91
C LEU A 40 11.73 -0.76 5.54
N SER A 41 12.36 -0.21 4.50
CA SER A 41 11.67 0.01 3.22
C SER A 41 12.64 0.09 2.03
N PRO A 42 12.21 -0.23 0.79
CA PRO A 42 13.01 -0.01 -0.41
C PRO A 42 13.10 1.46 -0.83
N LEU A 43 12.36 2.35 -0.16
CA LEU A 43 12.41 3.80 -0.38
C LEU A 43 13.84 4.34 -0.27
N VAL A 44 14.08 5.45 -0.95
CA VAL A 44 15.29 6.27 -0.81
C VAL A 44 14.93 7.63 -0.20
N GLU A 45 15.92 8.36 0.32
CA GLU A 45 15.68 9.63 1.01
C GLU A 45 14.99 10.65 0.08
N GLU A 46 15.28 10.63 -1.22
CA GLU A 46 14.64 11.51 -2.20
C GLU A 46 13.13 11.24 -2.35
N ASP A 47 12.67 10.03 -2.05
CA ASP A 47 11.24 9.71 -2.04
C ASP A 47 10.51 10.37 -0.87
N ILE A 48 11.26 10.67 0.20
CA ILE A 48 10.77 11.17 1.46
C ILE A 48 11.39 12.56 1.65
N ALA A 49 10.73 13.59 1.12
CA ALA A 49 11.08 14.98 1.41
C ALA A 49 10.77 15.37 2.88
N LEU A 50 11.08 14.50 3.84
CA LEU A 50 10.95 14.73 5.27
C LEU A 50 12.34 15.09 5.79
N SER A 51 12.54 16.35 6.13
CA SER A 51 13.75 16.87 6.78
C SER A 51 13.81 16.51 8.28
N SER A 52 13.14 15.45 8.70
CA SER A 52 12.88 15.20 10.11
C SER A 52 13.88 14.25 10.76
N THR A 53 14.45 14.68 11.88
CA THR A 53 15.40 13.91 12.69
C THR A 53 14.83 12.64 13.32
N ASN A 54 13.50 12.50 13.40
CA ASN A 54 12.84 11.40 14.11
C ASN A 54 12.33 10.27 13.19
N ILE A 55 12.63 10.32 11.89
CA ILE A 55 12.39 9.22 10.94
C ILE A 55 13.74 8.73 10.44
N GLU A 56 14.09 7.49 10.79
CA GLU A 56 15.30 6.82 10.32
C GLU A 56 14.91 5.79 9.25
N LEU A 57 15.39 5.98 8.02
CA LEU A 57 15.13 5.09 6.91
C LEU A 57 16.24 4.03 6.80
N ILE A 58 15.86 2.76 6.88
CA ILE A 58 16.76 1.63 6.62
C ILE A 58 16.36 0.99 5.30
N ARG A 59 17.22 1.16 4.30
CA ARG A 59 16.97 0.69 2.94
C ARG A 59 17.01 -0.84 2.88
N LEU A 60 15.85 -1.47 2.77
CA LEU A 60 15.69 -2.93 2.69
C LEU A 60 14.56 -3.29 1.74
N SER A 61 14.84 -4.22 0.84
CA SER A 61 13.88 -4.69 -0.16
C SER A 61 13.73 -6.20 -0.09
N THR A 62 12.50 -6.67 0.04
CA THR A 62 12.18 -8.11 0.03
C THR A 62 11.19 -8.43 -1.09
N SER A 63 11.15 -9.67 -1.55
CA SER A 63 10.17 -10.13 -2.55
C SER A 63 9.52 -11.43 -2.13
N SER A 64 8.26 -11.64 -2.53
CA SER A 64 7.56 -12.93 -2.42
C SER A 64 7.70 -13.60 -1.05
N ILE A 65 8.23 -14.82 -1.00
CA ILE A 65 8.41 -15.59 0.23
C ILE A 65 9.39 -14.94 1.21
N TRP A 66 10.41 -14.23 0.72
CA TRP A 66 11.35 -13.50 1.58
C TRP A 66 10.66 -12.36 2.33
N THR A 67 9.64 -11.73 1.73
CA THR A 67 8.85 -10.71 2.45
C THR A 67 8.09 -11.34 3.62
N PHE A 68 7.55 -12.54 3.43
CA PHE A 68 6.88 -13.29 4.48
C PHE A 68 7.86 -13.69 5.59
N LEU A 69 9.00 -14.30 5.22
CA LEU A 69 10.02 -14.74 6.18
C LEU A 69 10.60 -13.55 6.95
N PHE A 70 10.91 -12.45 6.27
CA PHE A 70 11.41 -11.23 6.90
C PHE A 70 10.41 -10.65 7.89
N SER A 71 9.17 -10.46 7.45
CA SER A 71 8.13 -9.84 8.28
C SER A 71 7.69 -10.73 9.45
N THR A 72 7.82 -12.04 9.31
CA THR A 72 7.50 -12.97 10.39
C THR A 72 8.68 -13.10 11.34
N PHE A 73 9.89 -13.35 10.84
CA PHE A 73 11.04 -13.82 11.64
C PHE A 73 12.23 -12.89 11.72
N PHE A 74 12.42 -11.90 10.86
CA PHE A 74 13.65 -11.08 10.89
C PHE A 74 13.40 -9.64 11.33
N VAL A 75 12.17 -9.13 11.20
CA VAL A 75 11.79 -7.80 11.70
C VAL A 75 12.06 -7.65 13.21
N PHE A 76 12.01 -8.74 13.97
CA PHE A 76 12.26 -8.71 15.41
C PHE A 76 13.69 -8.30 15.76
N LEU A 77 14.66 -8.65 14.92
CA LEU A 77 16.06 -8.28 15.14
C LEU A 77 16.22 -6.76 15.14
N TYR A 78 15.48 -6.09 14.27
CA TYR A 78 15.40 -4.62 14.25
C TYR A 78 14.66 -4.09 15.48
N ALA A 79 13.54 -4.72 15.86
CA ALA A 79 12.81 -4.30 17.07
C ALA A 79 13.68 -4.41 18.34
N LEU A 80 14.52 -5.45 18.46
CA LEU A 80 15.49 -5.59 19.55
C LEU A 80 16.62 -4.57 19.45
N ARG A 81 17.25 -4.42 18.28
CA ARG A 81 18.36 -3.46 18.05
C ARG A 81 17.97 -2.04 18.44
N TYR A 82 16.75 -1.64 18.10
CA TYR A 82 16.24 -0.28 18.33
C TYR A 82 15.38 -0.15 19.60
N LYS A 83 15.32 -1.20 20.42
CA LYS A 83 14.55 -1.25 21.69
C LYS A 83 13.07 -0.83 21.51
N SER A 84 12.48 -1.18 20.38
CA SER A 84 11.06 -0.92 20.09
C SER A 84 10.18 -1.96 20.78
N ARG A 85 8.96 -1.55 21.16
CA ARG A 85 7.88 -2.46 21.57
C ARG A 85 6.71 -2.47 20.58
N THR A 86 6.77 -1.67 19.52
CA THR A 86 5.68 -1.50 18.56
C THR A 86 6.17 -1.79 17.15
N ILE A 87 5.46 -2.66 16.44
CA ILE A 87 5.76 -3.03 15.05
C ILE A 87 4.51 -2.84 14.19
N ILE A 88 4.59 -1.90 13.25
CA ILE A 88 3.58 -1.67 12.22
C ILE A 88 4.07 -2.32 10.93
N SER A 89 3.32 -3.26 10.37
CA SER A 89 3.70 -3.96 9.14
C SER A 89 2.76 -3.62 7.98
N PHE A 90 3.34 -3.13 6.88
CA PHE A 90 2.66 -2.88 5.61
C PHE A 90 2.71 -4.08 4.66
N ASN A 91 3.25 -5.22 5.10
CA ASN A 91 3.46 -6.40 4.25
C ASN A 91 2.30 -7.43 4.29
N ASN A 92 1.13 -7.08 4.85
CA ASN A 92 -0.03 -7.97 5.12
C ASN A 92 0.20 -9.07 6.16
N VAL A 93 1.38 -9.17 6.76
CA VAL A 93 1.75 -10.17 7.77
C VAL A 93 2.63 -9.52 8.82
N ASN A 94 2.69 -10.10 10.02
CA ASN A 94 3.53 -9.58 11.10
C ASN A 94 4.13 -10.74 11.92
N ALA A 95 4.99 -10.43 12.88
CA ALA A 95 5.71 -11.39 13.71
C ALA A 95 4.78 -12.01 14.78
N PHE A 96 3.89 -12.93 14.36
CA PHE A 96 2.83 -13.48 15.23
C PHE A 96 3.34 -14.09 16.54
N PHE A 97 4.54 -14.68 16.54
CA PHE A 97 5.11 -15.31 17.73
C PHE A 97 5.53 -14.27 18.79
N LEU A 98 5.61 -12.98 18.41
CA LEU A 98 5.99 -11.89 19.30
C LEU A 98 4.84 -11.15 19.94
N LYS A 99 3.59 -11.47 19.59
CA LYS A 99 2.41 -10.70 20.01
C LYS A 99 2.21 -10.57 21.52
N ARG A 100 2.90 -11.41 22.32
CA ARG A 100 2.89 -11.32 23.79
C ARG A 100 3.81 -10.22 24.33
N TRP A 101 4.84 -9.84 23.57
CA TRP A 101 5.87 -8.90 24.01
C TRP A 101 5.85 -7.59 23.23
N PHE A 102 5.15 -7.54 22.10
CA PHE A 102 5.11 -6.40 21.20
C PHE A 102 3.68 -6.05 20.81
N ASP A 103 3.42 -4.75 20.69
CA ASP A 103 2.21 -4.19 20.09
C ASP A 103 2.33 -4.30 18.57
N LEU A 104 1.57 -5.23 17.99
CA LEU A 104 1.62 -5.51 16.56
C LEU A 104 0.44 -4.86 15.85
N THR A 105 0.72 -4.04 14.84
CA THR A 105 -0.30 -3.53 13.93
C THR A 105 -0.02 -4.02 12.52
N THR A 106 -1.03 -4.52 11.83
CA THR A 106 -0.89 -5.01 10.45
C THR A 106 -1.76 -4.20 9.51
N TYR A 107 -1.17 -3.55 8.51
CA TYR A 107 -1.91 -2.93 7.42
C TYR A 107 -2.20 -3.98 6.34
N PHE A 108 -3.46 -4.40 6.29
CA PHE A 108 -3.95 -5.46 5.42
C PHE A 108 -4.63 -4.89 4.17
N HIS A 109 -4.04 -5.18 3.01
CA HIS A 109 -4.50 -4.74 1.69
C HIS A 109 -4.65 -5.88 0.67
N GLN A 110 -4.28 -7.12 1.02
CA GLN A 110 -4.35 -8.27 0.12
C GLN A 110 -5.72 -8.96 0.17
N LEU A 111 -6.70 -8.40 -0.52
CA LEU A 111 -8.08 -8.90 -0.55
C LEU A 111 -8.19 -10.34 -1.11
N LYS A 112 -7.26 -10.76 -2.00
CA LYS A 112 -7.19 -12.14 -2.50
C LYS A 112 -7.03 -13.16 -1.37
N ALA A 113 -6.40 -12.76 -0.26
CA ALA A 113 -6.25 -13.62 0.91
C ALA A 113 -7.57 -13.85 1.65
N VAL A 114 -8.67 -13.16 1.33
CA VAL A 114 -9.99 -13.42 1.93
C VAL A 114 -11.09 -13.78 0.92
N GLU A 115 -10.90 -13.47 -0.37
CA GLU A 115 -11.92 -13.74 -1.40
C GLU A 115 -11.70 -15.00 -2.24
N SER A 116 -10.46 -15.43 -2.45
CA SER A 116 -10.18 -16.53 -3.39
C SER A 116 -10.47 -17.91 -2.77
N SER A 117 -11.20 -18.76 -3.50
CA SER A 117 -11.35 -20.20 -3.22
C SER A 117 -10.09 -20.97 -3.60
N GLU A 118 -9.46 -20.61 -4.72
CA GLU A 118 -8.17 -21.12 -5.17
C GLU A 118 -7.03 -20.23 -4.66
N ILE A 119 -6.18 -20.80 -3.82
CA ILE A 119 -5.24 -20.02 -3.01
C ILE A 119 -3.86 -20.60 -3.21
N ASP A 120 -2.96 -19.80 -3.79
CA ASP A 120 -1.56 -20.16 -3.88
C ASP A 120 -0.92 -20.31 -2.48
N LEU A 121 0.24 -20.96 -2.40
CA LEU A 121 0.94 -21.18 -1.14
C LEU A 121 1.19 -19.86 -0.38
N ARG A 122 1.48 -18.76 -1.10
CA ARG A 122 1.73 -17.44 -0.50
C ARG A 122 0.50 -16.95 0.24
N MET A 123 -0.68 -17.01 -0.36
CA MET A 123 -1.92 -16.59 0.28
C MET A 123 -2.29 -17.51 1.44
N LYS A 124 -2.00 -18.82 1.36
CA LYS A 124 -2.16 -19.75 2.51
C LYS A 124 -1.27 -19.34 3.69
N LEU A 125 -0.02 -18.97 3.41
CA LEU A 125 0.92 -18.49 4.44
C LEU A 125 0.45 -17.18 5.08
N ILE A 126 -0.01 -16.22 4.28
CA ILE A 126 -0.59 -14.96 4.79
C ILE A 126 -1.79 -15.26 5.69
N ARG A 127 -2.74 -16.10 5.24
CA ARG A 127 -3.92 -16.50 6.04
C ARG A 127 -3.50 -17.10 7.38
N LYS A 128 -2.56 -18.06 7.35
CA LYS A 128 -2.07 -18.71 8.57
C LYS A 128 -1.44 -17.68 9.52
N ASN A 129 -0.58 -16.81 9.01
CA ASN A 129 0.06 -15.76 9.82
C ASN A 129 -0.97 -14.83 10.47
N ILE A 130 -1.93 -14.31 9.69
CA ILE A 130 -3.02 -13.47 10.22
C ILE A 130 -3.86 -14.21 11.27
N SER A 131 -4.20 -15.48 11.02
CA SER A 131 -4.99 -16.28 11.99
C SER A 131 -4.30 -16.46 13.34
N LEU A 132 -2.97 -16.37 13.38
CA LEU A 132 -2.16 -16.45 14.60
C LEU A 132 -2.02 -15.09 15.29
N LEU A 133 -2.27 -13.99 14.58
CA LEU A 133 -2.28 -12.61 15.09
C LEU A 133 -3.59 -12.21 15.80
N LYS A 134 -4.44 -13.17 16.20
CA LYS A 134 -5.62 -12.85 17.03
C LYS A 134 -5.21 -12.06 18.28
N GLY A 135 -5.99 -11.02 18.58
CA GLY A 135 -5.79 -10.07 19.68
C GLY A 135 -4.99 -8.83 19.29
N THR A 136 -4.54 -8.69 18.04
CA THR A 136 -3.78 -7.52 17.58
C THR A 136 -4.64 -6.56 16.76
N THR A 137 -4.09 -5.37 16.48
CA THR A 137 -4.74 -4.36 15.64
C THR A 137 -4.47 -4.63 14.15
N VAL A 138 -5.50 -4.47 13.33
CA VAL A 138 -5.45 -4.60 11.87
C VAL A 138 -6.04 -3.34 11.26
N ILE A 139 -5.27 -2.69 10.39
CA ILE A 139 -5.72 -1.54 9.62
C ILE A 139 -6.10 -2.03 8.22
N VAL A 140 -7.27 -1.63 7.74
CA VAL A 140 -7.76 -1.94 6.41
C VAL A 140 -8.19 -0.67 5.67
N GLN A 141 -8.21 -0.74 4.35
CA GLN A 141 -8.48 0.44 3.51
C GLN A 141 -9.94 0.90 3.54
N SER A 142 -10.90 -0.01 3.62
CA SER A 142 -12.31 0.35 3.52
C SER A 142 -13.20 -0.51 4.42
N HIS A 143 -14.43 -0.04 4.64
CA HIS A 143 -15.47 -0.81 5.34
C HIS A 143 -15.78 -2.14 4.65
N PHE A 144 -15.68 -2.19 3.32
CA PHE A 144 -15.82 -3.43 2.57
C PHE A 144 -14.74 -4.45 2.94
N VAL A 145 -13.46 -4.03 2.94
CA VAL A 145 -12.34 -4.91 3.34
C VAL A 145 -12.49 -5.32 4.81
N LYS A 146 -12.92 -4.43 5.70
CA LYS A 146 -13.23 -4.74 7.11
C LYS A 146 -14.28 -5.85 7.23
N LYS A 147 -15.36 -5.75 6.47
CA LYS A 147 -16.43 -6.76 6.45
C LYS A 147 -15.88 -8.11 6.00
N ARG A 148 -15.19 -8.17 4.85
CA ARG A 148 -14.57 -9.40 4.34
C ARG A 148 -13.54 -10.00 5.29
N PHE A 149 -12.71 -9.15 5.90
CA PHE A 149 -11.72 -9.57 6.89
C PHE A 149 -12.39 -10.23 8.10
N ARG A 150 -13.46 -9.63 8.63
CA ARG A 150 -14.21 -10.18 9.77
C ARG A 150 -14.99 -11.45 9.43
N GLU A 151 -15.58 -11.54 8.24
CA GLU A 151 -16.22 -12.75 7.74
C GLU A 151 -15.23 -13.93 7.71
N TYR A 152 -13.99 -13.69 7.31
CA TYR A 152 -12.99 -14.73 7.15
C TYR A 152 -12.21 -15.06 8.44
N PHE A 153 -11.69 -14.05 9.15
CA PHE A 153 -10.83 -14.23 10.32
C PHE A 153 -11.57 -14.12 11.66
N GLY A 154 -12.82 -13.65 11.66
CA GLY A 154 -13.64 -13.45 12.85
C GLY A 154 -13.43 -12.09 13.53
N LEU A 155 -13.96 -11.98 14.76
CA LEU A 155 -14.02 -10.72 15.53
C LEU A 155 -12.88 -10.52 16.53
N ASN A 156 -11.93 -11.45 16.62
CA ASN A 156 -10.83 -11.43 17.60
C ASN A 156 -9.70 -10.45 17.22
N TYR A 157 -10.04 -9.34 16.58
CA TYR A 157 -9.11 -8.31 16.11
C TYR A 157 -9.74 -6.95 16.31
N GLU A 158 -8.92 -5.98 16.71
CA GLU A 158 -9.29 -4.58 16.56
C GLU A 158 -9.09 -4.20 15.09
N VAL A 159 -10.18 -3.96 14.36
CA VAL A 159 -10.10 -3.62 12.93
C VAL A 159 -10.45 -2.15 12.71
N ILE A 160 -9.44 -1.38 12.33
CA ILE A 160 -9.52 0.06 12.05
C ILE A 160 -9.60 0.27 10.53
N VAL A 161 -10.51 1.12 10.09
CA VAL A 161 -10.58 1.52 8.68
C VAL A 161 -9.80 2.82 8.54
N ALA A 162 -8.71 2.79 7.76
CA ALA A 162 -7.93 3.97 7.44
C ALA A 162 -7.58 3.95 5.95
N TRP A 163 -8.19 4.88 5.21
CA TRP A 163 -7.85 5.10 3.81
C TRP A 163 -6.49 5.81 3.75
N PRO A 164 -5.54 5.36 2.89
CA PRO A 164 -4.22 5.97 2.78
C PRO A 164 -4.26 7.40 2.22
N GLY A 165 -5.42 7.88 1.78
CA GLY A 165 -5.57 9.21 1.20
C GLY A 165 -5.01 9.29 -0.22
N ILE A 166 -5.07 10.50 -0.77
CA ILE A 166 -4.42 10.86 -2.03
C ILE A 166 -3.50 12.02 -1.70
N ARG A 167 -2.22 11.90 -2.07
CA ARG A 167 -1.26 13.00 -1.89
C ARG A 167 -1.70 14.19 -2.77
N LYS A 168 -1.79 15.38 -2.17
CA LYS A 168 -1.90 16.62 -2.96
C LYS A 168 -0.60 16.77 -3.76
N ILE A 169 -0.74 16.83 -5.08
CA ILE A 169 0.39 17.07 -5.97
C ILE A 169 0.74 18.55 -5.83
N ASN A 170 1.83 18.85 -5.13
CA ASN A 170 2.32 20.23 -4.94
C ASN A 170 3.01 20.79 -6.19
N GLN A 171 3.27 19.95 -7.20
CA GLN A 171 3.63 20.42 -8.52
C GLN A 171 2.36 20.88 -9.23
N THR A 172 2.31 22.16 -9.58
CA THR A 172 1.45 22.61 -10.67
C THR A 172 1.82 21.82 -11.91
N CYS A 173 1.06 20.78 -12.22
CA CYS A 173 1.06 20.25 -13.58
C CYS A 173 0.76 21.45 -14.47
N ASP A 174 1.60 21.71 -15.49
CA ASP A 174 1.31 22.80 -16.42
C ASP A 174 -0.01 22.43 -17.10
N SER A 175 -1.09 23.04 -16.62
CA SER A 175 -2.43 22.76 -17.08
C SER A 175 -2.52 23.04 -18.58
N ARG A 176 -1.67 23.94 -19.11
CA ARG A 176 -1.60 24.22 -20.55
C ARG A 176 -1.16 23.00 -21.36
N TYR A 177 -0.27 22.15 -20.83
CA TYR A 177 0.11 20.93 -21.51
C TYR A 177 -1.05 19.92 -21.56
N ILE A 178 -1.73 19.69 -20.44
CA ILE A 178 -2.89 18.78 -20.40
C ILE A 178 -4.03 19.33 -21.27
N TYR A 179 -4.33 20.62 -21.19
CA TYR A 179 -5.37 21.23 -22.02
C TYR A 179 -4.99 21.21 -23.50
N GLY A 180 -3.74 21.49 -23.85
CA GLY A 180 -3.25 21.38 -25.23
C GLY A 180 -3.44 19.98 -25.79
N LEU A 181 -3.01 18.95 -25.05
CA LEU A 181 -3.20 17.55 -25.44
C LEU A 181 -4.68 17.18 -25.59
N ILE A 182 -5.54 17.63 -24.67
CA ILE A 182 -6.99 17.37 -24.76
C ILE A 182 -7.60 18.06 -25.99
N GLU A 183 -7.21 19.30 -26.28
CA GLU A 183 -7.72 20.04 -27.43
C GLU A 183 -7.24 19.44 -28.75
N GLU A 184 -6.00 18.96 -28.83
CA GLU A 184 -5.49 18.21 -29.98
C GLU A 184 -6.30 16.93 -30.23
N ILE A 185 -6.57 16.13 -29.19
CA ILE A 185 -7.39 14.92 -29.31
C ILE A 185 -8.82 15.27 -29.73
N LYS A 186 -9.35 16.41 -29.27
CA LYS A 186 -10.71 16.85 -29.62
C LYS A 186 -10.88 17.30 -31.06
N LEU A 187 -9.79 17.52 -31.81
CA LEU A 187 -9.87 17.75 -33.25
C LEU A 187 -10.43 16.51 -33.98
N GLU A 188 -10.18 15.32 -33.45
CA GLU A 188 -10.60 14.05 -34.03
C GLU A 188 -11.76 13.41 -33.26
N TYR A 189 -11.86 13.64 -31.95
CA TYR A 189 -12.82 12.98 -31.06
C TYR A 189 -13.74 13.94 -30.32
N GLN A 190 -15.03 13.63 -30.23
CA GLN A 190 -16.00 14.45 -29.49
C GLN A 190 -15.78 14.37 -27.97
N TYR A 191 -15.37 13.20 -27.47
CA TYR A 191 -15.18 12.97 -26.04
C TYR A 191 -13.79 12.43 -25.75
N VAL A 192 -13.24 12.84 -24.61
CA VAL A 192 -11.98 12.33 -24.09
C VAL A 192 -12.24 11.74 -22.71
N ALA A 193 -11.94 10.45 -22.54
CA ALA A 193 -11.97 9.76 -21.27
C ALA A 193 -10.54 9.47 -20.80
N VAL A 194 -10.31 9.53 -19.49
CA VAL A 194 -9.02 9.22 -18.89
C VAL A 194 -9.13 7.90 -18.11
N TRP A 195 -8.22 6.98 -18.38
CA TRP A 195 -8.10 5.73 -17.62
C TRP A 195 -6.87 5.80 -16.71
N PRO A 196 -7.02 6.14 -15.42
CA PRO A 196 -5.91 6.50 -14.54
C PRO A 196 -5.15 5.28 -13.99
N VAL A 197 -5.05 4.22 -14.77
CA VAL A 197 -4.48 2.94 -14.36
C VAL A 197 -3.21 2.68 -15.16
N SER A 198 -2.07 2.73 -14.47
CA SER A 198 -0.77 2.40 -15.04
C SER A 198 -0.58 0.89 -15.24
N MET A 199 0.39 0.48 -16.05
CA MET A 199 0.74 -0.93 -16.33
C MET A 199 -0.37 -1.69 -17.08
N VAL A 200 -0.59 -1.31 -18.34
CA VAL A 200 -1.63 -1.85 -19.22
C VAL A 200 -1.58 -3.37 -19.45
N TYR A 201 -0.40 -3.97 -19.29
CA TYR A 201 -0.21 -5.41 -19.43
C TYR A 201 -0.70 -6.21 -18.21
N SER A 202 -1.10 -5.56 -17.12
CA SER A 202 -1.52 -6.27 -15.91
C SER A 202 -2.95 -6.82 -16.03
N PRO A 203 -3.15 -8.16 -15.98
CA PRO A 203 -4.45 -8.76 -16.30
C PRO A 203 -5.60 -8.31 -15.37
N HIS A 204 -5.27 -8.03 -14.11
CA HIS A 204 -6.24 -7.65 -13.09
C HIS A 204 -6.64 -6.16 -13.13
N LYS A 205 -6.07 -5.38 -14.05
CA LYS A 205 -6.33 -3.94 -14.21
C LYS A 205 -7.37 -3.62 -15.28
N GLY A 206 -7.99 -4.65 -15.87
CA GLY A 206 -9.15 -4.48 -16.76
C GLY A 206 -8.84 -3.91 -18.15
N PHE A 207 -7.57 -3.72 -18.52
CA PHE A 207 -7.21 -3.11 -19.81
C PHE A 207 -7.72 -3.90 -21.03
N ARG A 208 -7.84 -5.22 -20.91
CA ARG A 208 -8.45 -6.07 -21.98
C ARG A 208 -9.90 -5.70 -22.26
N VAL A 209 -10.66 -5.29 -21.25
CA VAL A 209 -12.05 -4.82 -21.43
C VAL A 209 -12.04 -3.48 -22.18
N LEU A 210 -11.11 -2.60 -21.82
CA LEU A 210 -10.94 -1.32 -22.50
C LEU A 210 -10.60 -1.53 -23.98
N TRP A 211 -9.67 -2.46 -24.26
CA TRP A 211 -9.28 -2.83 -25.61
C TRP A 211 -10.41 -3.48 -26.41
N SER A 212 -11.23 -4.34 -25.79
CA SER A 212 -12.38 -4.94 -26.48
C SER A 212 -13.50 -3.94 -26.78
N LEU A 213 -13.53 -2.81 -26.06
CA LEU A 213 -14.47 -1.71 -26.29
C LEU A 213 -13.94 -0.65 -27.27
N SER A 214 -12.67 -0.67 -27.66
CA SER A 214 -12.04 0.40 -28.46
C SER A 214 -12.82 0.76 -29.73
N LYS A 215 -13.19 -0.25 -30.54
CA LYS A 215 -13.99 -0.04 -31.75
C LYS A 215 -15.38 0.55 -31.50
N LYS A 216 -15.98 0.25 -30.34
CA LYS A 216 -17.29 0.83 -29.96
C LYS A 216 -17.12 2.27 -29.51
N LEU A 217 -16.05 2.55 -28.76
CA LEU A 217 -15.72 3.90 -28.29
C LEU A 217 -15.37 4.83 -29.45
N GLU A 218 -14.62 4.34 -30.43
CA GLU A 218 -14.31 5.04 -31.68
C GLU A 218 -15.59 5.41 -32.46
N LYS A 219 -16.55 4.47 -32.59
CA LYS A 219 -17.88 4.75 -33.17
C LYS A 219 -18.70 5.77 -32.40
N LEU A 220 -18.48 5.86 -31.08
CA LEU A 220 -19.11 6.86 -30.20
C LEU A 220 -18.29 8.16 -30.15
N ASN A 221 -17.24 8.26 -30.97
CA ASN A 221 -16.34 9.40 -31.04
C ASN A 221 -15.65 9.73 -29.71
N VAL A 222 -15.20 8.68 -29.01
CA VAL A 222 -14.53 8.75 -27.70
C VAL A 222 -13.08 8.28 -27.81
N ALA A 223 -12.13 9.14 -27.43
CA ALA A 223 -10.75 8.77 -27.20
C ALA A 223 -10.53 8.37 -25.73
N ILE A 224 -9.69 7.35 -25.48
CA ILE A 224 -9.23 7.04 -24.12
C ILE A 224 -7.74 7.33 -23.98
N VAL A 225 -7.40 8.20 -23.03
CA VAL A 225 -6.02 8.51 -22.64
C VAL A 225 -5.60 7.62 -21.48
N VAL A 226 -4.44 6.96 -21.62
CA VAL A 226 -3.90 6.02 -20.64
C VAL A 226 -2.49 6.48 -20.25
N PRO A 227 -2.21 6.72 -18.96
CA PRO A 227 -0.88 7.19 -18.53
C PRO A 227 0.21 6.15 -18.77
N GLY A 228 1.25 6.52 -19.52
CA GLY A 228 2.47 5.73 -19.69
C GLY A 228 2.43 4.65 -20.77
N ILE A 229 1.54 4.78 -21.76
CA ILE A 229 1.72 4.27 -23.13
C ILE A 229 2.02 5.48 -24.01
#